data_AF-A0A3C1L030-F1
#
_entry.id   AF-A0A3C1L030-F1
#
_cell.length_a   1.000
_cell.length_b   1.000
_cell.length_c   1.000
_cell.angle_alpha   90.00
_cell.angle_beta   90.00
_cell.angle_gamma   90.00
#
_symmetry.space_group_name_H-M   'P 1'
#
loop_
_entity.id
_entity.type
_entity.pdbx_description
1 polymer ?
#
loop_
_entity_poly.entity_id
_entity_poly.type
_entity_poly.pdbx_seq_one_letter_code
_entity_poly.pdbx_strand_id
1 'polypeptide(L)'
;AAAVAAGLLPIGAAADGGGSTRIPAAFNHLFGYKPTFESIPNFYKPFDPIGLAIMGSVTHTVRDAAVYLDGLCGRPGRHALPGSFAAACDRPPPKGLKVGLCLSSPLLEVQPDIAERVKSVAELLEQMGHHVYLHDTAPEGGLDRFLPVYGRVMAATPVLTP
;
A
#
# COMPACT_ATOMS: atom_id res chain seq x y z
N ALA A 1 -10.17 -5.01 6.74
CA ALA A 1 -10.89 -4.85 5.46
C ALA A 1 -12.36 -5.19 5.59
N ALA A 2 -12.73 -6.46 5.84
CA ALA A 2 -14.14 -6.88 5.94
C ALA A 2 -15.00 -6.01 6.88
N ALA A 3 -14.52 -5.71 8.09
CA ALA A 3 -15.23 -4.84 9.02
C ALA A 3 -15.47 -3.41 8.48
N VAL A 4 -14.51 -2.87 7.71
CA VAL A 4 -14.65 -1.55 7.07
C VAL A 4 -15.65 -1.63 5.90
N ALA A 5 -15.54 -2.67 5.06
CA ALA A 5 -16.48 -2.89 3.95
C ALA A 5 -17.93 -3.05 4.44
N ALA A 6 -18.11 -3.74 5.57
CA ALA A 6 -19.41 -3.92 6.22
C ALA A 6 -19.90 -2.67 6.99
N GLY A 7 -19.15 -1.57 6.99
CA GLY A 7 -19.52 -0.32 7.68
C GLY A 7 -19.44 -0.39 9.21
N LEU A 8 -18.81 -1.43 9.77
CA LEU A 8 -18.63 -1.60 11.22
C LEU A 8 -17.56 -0.66 11.78
N LEU A 9 -16.59 -0.27 10.93
CA LEU A 9 -15.51 0.65 11.28
C LEU A 9 -15.32 1.67 10.15
N PRO A 10 -15.11 2.96 10.46
CA PRO A 10 -14.82 3.96 9.45
C PRO A 10 -13.41 3.80 8.85
N ILE A 11 -12.46 3.34 9.67
CA ILE A 11 -11.06 3.13 9.31
C ILE A 11 -10.59 1.83 9.96
N GLY A 12 -9.93 0.98 9.20
CA GLY A 12 -9.25 -0.22 9.71
C GLY A 12 -7.75 0.03 9.79
N ALA A 13 -7.19 0.08 10.99
CA ALA A 13 -5.75 0.00 11.18
C ALA A 13 -5.24 -1.34 10.65
N ALA A 14 -4.13 -1.33 9.93
CA ALA A 14 -3.57 -2.51 9.29
C ALA A 14 -2.04 -2.50 9.29
N ALA A 15 -1.43 -3.62 8.93
CA ALA A 15 0.00 -3.77 8.74
C ALA A 15 0.26 -4.53 7.44
N ASP A 16 1.28 -4.15 6.68
CA ASP A 16 1.57 -4.73 5.37
C ASP A 16 3.06 -5.02 5.23
N GLY A 17 3.42 -6.31 5.22
CA GLY A 17 4.77 -6.77 4.89
C GLY A 17 4.86 -7.43 3.51
N GLY A 18 3.90 -8.31 3.20
CA GLY A 18 3.81 -8.99 1.90
C GLY A 18 2.61 -8.56 1.04
N GLY A 19 1.87 -7.53 1.44
CA GLY A 19 0.60 -7.14 0.82
C GLY A 19 -0.61 -7.21 1.75
N SER A 20 -0.44 -7.54 3.03
CA SER A 20 -1.54 -7.83 3.96
C SER A 20 -2.50 -6.66 4.25
N THR A 21 -2.21 -5.43 3.80
CA THR A 21 -3.17 -4.33 3.77
C THR A 21 -3.79 -4.18 2.39
N ARG A 22 -2.95 -4.14 1.34
CA ARG A 22 -3.37 -3.90 -0.05
C ARG A 22 -4.21 -5.04 -0.64
N ILE A 23 -3.84 -6.29 -0.38
CA ILE A 23 -4.54 -7.50 -0.88
C ILE A 23 -5.97 -7.57 -0.34
N PRO A 24 -6.22 -7.56 0.98
CA PRO A 24 -7.59 -7.64 1.47
C PRO A 24 -8.40 -6.38 1.14
N ALA A 25 -7.78 -5.20 1.00
CA ALA A 25 -8.48 -4.01 0.52
C ALA A 25 -8.96 -4.18 -0.93
N ALA A 26 -8.11 -4.71 -1.81
CA ALA A 26 -8.46 -4.99 -3.21
C ALA A 26 -9.65 -5.95 -3.32
N PHE A 27 -9.69 -7.02 -2.52
CA PHE A 27 -10.82 -7.96 -2.50
C PHE A 27 -12.11 -7.40 -1.90
N ASN A 28 -12.04 -6.29 -1.17
CA ASN A 28 -13.19 -5.70 -0.50
C ASN A 28 -13.62 -4.35 -1.12
N HIS A 29 -13.07 -3.98 -2.28
CA HIS A 29 -13.33 -2.69 -2.94
C HIS A 29 -13.01 -1.47 -2.07
N LEU A 30 -11.91 -1.55 -1.32
CA LEU A 30 -11.47 -0.50 -0.40
C LEU A 30 -10.11 0.07 -0.81
N PHE A 31 -9.79 1.25 -0.29
CA PHE A 31 -8.47 1.85 -0.39
C PHE A 31 -7.57 1.30 0.73
N GLY A 32 -6.58 0.49 0.35
CA GLY A 32 -5.55 -0.06 1.25
C GLY A 32 -4.22 0.65 1.04
N TYR A 33 -3.76 1.41 2.04
CA TYR A 33 -2.54 2.19 1.95
C TYR A 33 -1.44 1.63 2.84
N LYS A 34 -0.29 1.33 2.22
CA LYS A 34 0.97 1.04 2.91
C LYS A 34 1.94 2.20 2.66
N PRO A 35 2.31 2.99 3.68
CA PRO A 35 3.28 4.06 3.52
C PRO A 35 4.68 3.56 3.13
N THR A 36 5.55 4.52 2.84
CA THR A 36 6.98 4.30 2.65
C THR A 36 7.61 3.71 3.91
N PHE A 37 8.57 2.81 3.72
CA PHE A 37 9.34 2.25 4.81
C PHE A 37 9.99 3.36 5.67
N GLU A 38 9.79 3.27 6.99
CA GLU A 38 10.23 4.25 8.00
C GLU A 38 9.66 5.67 7.84
N SER A 39 8.59 5.91 7.08
CA SER A 39 7.95 7.24 7.05
C SER A 39 7.07 7.53 8.28
N ILE A 40 6.68 6.49 9.01
CA ILE A 40 5.95 6.56 10.28
C ILE A 40 6.61 5.63 11.31
N PRO A 41 6.36 5.81 12.62
CA PRO A 41 6.87 4.89 13.64
C PRO A 41 6.37 3.46 13.39
N ASN A 42 7.29 2.51 13.36
CA ASN A 42 6.96 1.10 13.24
C ASN A 42 6.98 0.44 14.63
N PHE A 43 5.80 0.29 15.22
CA PHE A 43 5.64 -0.35 16.54
C PHE A 43 5.88 -1.86 16.52
N TYR A 44 5.94 -2.49 15.33
CA TYR A 44 6.26 -3.91 15.19
C TYR A 44 7.76 -4.20 15.13
N LYS A 45 8.62 -3.18 15.10
CA LYS A 45 10.08 -3.34 15.00
C LYS A 45 10.68 -4.34 16.00
N PRO A 46 10.20 -4.49 17.26
CA PRO A 46 10.70 -5.53 18.16
C PRO A 46 10.43 -6.97 17.70
N PHE A 47 9.37 -7.21 16.93
CA PHE A 47 8.96 -8.52 16.44
C PHE A 47 9.23 -8.72 14.94
N ASP A 48 9.55 -7.63 14.23
CA ASP A 48 9.96 -7.60 12.85
C ASP A 48 11.27 -6.78 12.71
N PRO A 49 12.43 -7.41 12.98
CA PRO A 49 13.70 -6.71 13.07
C PRO A 49 14.18 -6.16 11.72
N ILE A 50 13.66 -6.69 10.61
CA ILE A 50 13.97 -6.20 9.26
C ILE A 50 12.98 -5.11 8.79
N GLY A 51 11.89 -4.91 9.54
CA GLY A 51 10.90 -3.86 9.31
C GLY A 51 10.08 -4.07 8.02
N LEU A 52 9.85 -5.32 7.64
CA LEU A 52 9.06 -5.66 6.46
C LEU A 52 7.62 -5.14 6.58
N ALA A 53 6.97 -5.38 7.72
CA ALA A 53 5.64 -4.94 8.06
C ALA A 53 5.61 -3.45 8.40
N ILE A 54 4.83 -2.69 7.64
CA ILE A 54 4.64 -1.25 7.84
C ILE A 54 3.18 -1.02 8.22
N MET A 55 2.95 -0.21 9.26
CA MET A 55 1.60 0.24 9.65
C MET A 55 0.93 0.97 8.48
N GLY A 56 -0.34 0.70 8.26
CA GLY A 56 -1.12 1.26 7.18
C GLY A 56 -2.59 1.35 7.56
N SER A 57 -3.43 1.55 6.56
CA SER A 57 -4.88 1.66 6.75
C SER A 57 -5.66 1.03 5.62
N VAL A 58 -6.87 0.59 5.95
CA VAL A 58 -7.92 0.21 5.00
C VAL A 58 -9.12 1.13 5.22
N THR A 59 -9.57 1.80 4.16
CA THR A 59 -10.59 2.86 4.23
C THR A 59 -11.47 2.86 2.99
N HIS A 60 -12.61 3.56 3.04
CA HIS A 60 -13.48 3.78 1.88
C HIS A 60 -12.93 4.87 0.94
N THR A 61 -12.18 5.83 1.47
CA THR A 61 -11.71 6.98 0.70
C THR A 61 -10.22 7.25 0.91
N VAL A 62 -9.58 7.86 -0.10
CA VAL A 62 -8.18 8.32 -0.01
C VAL A 62 -8.01 9.33 1.12
N ARG A 63 -9.01 10.20 1.34
CA ARG A 63 -8.97 11.23 2.39
C ARG A 63 -8.95 10.61 3.79
N ASP A 64 -9.73 9.56 4.05
CA ASP A 64 -9.73 8.90 5.36
C ASP A 64 -8.36 8.25 5.66
N ALA A 65 -7.74 7.64 4.65
CA ALA A 65 -6.38 7.12 4.80
C ALA A 65 -5.37 8.25 5.07
N ALA A 66 -5.52 9.41 4.42
CA ALA A 66 -4.67 10.57 4.63
C ALA A 66 -4.82 11.15 6.05
N VAL A 67 -6.05 11.27 6.57
CA VAL A 67 -6.32 11.67 7.97
C VAL A 67 -5.70 10.68 8.96
N TYR A 68 -5.82 9.37 8.69
CA TYR A 68 -5.19 8.34 9.52
C TYR A 68 -3.66 8.50 9.56
N LEU A 69 -3.02 8.76 8.42
CA LEU A 69 -1.57 8.99 8.36
C LEU A 69 -1.17 10.23 9.17
N ASP A 70 -1.91 11.34 9.05
CA ASP A 70 -1.64 12.54 9.83
C ASP A 70 -1.68 12.28 11.34
N GLY A 71 -2.61 11.43 11.79
CA GLY A 71 -2.69 10.99 13.19
C GLY A 71 -1.48 10.15 13.63
N LEU A 72 -0.87 9.37 12.73
CA LEU A 72 0.33 8.58 13.01
C LEU A 72 1.63 9.38 12.87
N CYS A 73 1.62 10.45 12.07
CA CYS A 73 2.78 11.30 11.78
C CYS A 73 3.16 12.27 12.93
N GLY A 74 2.44 12.26 14.06
CA GLY A 74 2.79 13.01 15.28
C GLY A 74 4.16 12.65 15.91
N ARG A 75 4.84 11.62 15.40
CA ARG A 75 6.24 11.30 15.68
C ARG A 75 6.93 10.96 14.35
N PRO A 76 7.70 11.87 13.73
CA PRO A 76 8.24 11.63 12.40
C PRO A 76 9.16 10.40 12.42
N GLY A 77 8.89 9.44 11.52
CA GLY A 77 9.82 8.37 11.19
C GLY A 77 11.05 8.90 10.44
N ARG A 78 12.05 8.04 10.19
CA ARG A 78 13.30 8.40 9.50
C ARG A 78 13.07 9.02 8.12
N HIS A 79 12.02 8.60 7.42
CA HIS A 79 11.65 9.09 6.08
C HIS A 79 10.30 9.80 6.09
N ALA A 80 9.94 10.46 7.20
CA ALA A 80 8.71 11.23 7.28
C ALA A 80 8.70 12.34 6.22
N LEU A 81 7.57 12.46 5.52
CA LEU A 81 7.34 13.58 4.62
C LEU A 81 6.83 14.78 5.44
N PRO A 82 7.29 16.01 5.14
CA PRO A 82 6.78 17.20 5.80
C PRO A 82 5.34 17.52 5.35
N GLY A 83 4.55 18.11 6.24
CA GLY A 83 3.19 18.57 5.96
C GLY A 83 2.09 17.56 6.34
N SER A 84 0.86 17.88 5.98
CA SER A 84 -0.33 17.04 6.21
C SER A 84 -0.75 16.35 4.92
N PHE A 85 -0.98 15.04 5.01
CA PHE A 85 -1.53 14.23 3.93
C PHE A 85 -2.98 14.62 3.65
N ALA A 86 -3.80 14.86 4.68
CA ALA A 86 -5.19 15.28 4.49
C ALA A 86 -5.27 16.63 3.78
N ALA A 87 -4.42 17.60 4.15
CA ALA A 87 -4.32 18.89 3.48
C ALA A 87 -3.79 18.77 2.04
N ALA A 88 -3.00 17.74 1.72
CA ALA A 88 -2.59 17.48 0.34
C ALA A 88 -3.78 17.05 -0.53
N CYS A 89 -4.79 16.38 0.03
CA CYS A 89 -6.03 16.02 -0.68
C CYS A 89 -6.92 17.24 -1.02
N ASP A 90 -6.70 18.39 -0.39
CA ASP A 90 -7.43 19.64 -0.69
C ASP A 90 -6.80 20.47 -1.81
N ARG A 91 -5.60 20.08 -2.27
CA ARG A 91 -4.92 20.77 -3.36
C ARG A 91 -5.51 20.35 -4.70
N PRO A 92 -5.52 21.24 -5.72
CA PRO A 92 -5.85 20.85 -7.07
C PRO A 92 -5.00 19.64 -7.51
N PRO A 93 -5.59 18.62 -8.16
CA PRO A 93 -4.83 17.48 -8.61
C PRO A 93 -3.74 17.94 -9.60
N PRO A 94 -2.53 17.38 -9.54
CA PRO A 94 -1.49 17.67 -10.50
C PRO A 94 -1.95 17.27 -11.91
N LYS A 95 -1.39 17.92 -12.94
CA LYS A 95 -1.65 17.60 -14.35
C LYS A 95 -0.34 17.16 -15.02
N GLY A 96 -0.43 16.38 -16.10
CA GLY A 96 0.75 16.00 -16.88
C GLY A 96 1.73 15.06 -16.18
N LEU A 97 1.30 14.37 -15.12
CA LEU A 97 2.13 13.33 -14.49
C LEU A 97 2.52 12.25 -15.49
N LYS A 98 3.75 11.73 -15.36
CA LYS A 98 4.22 10.55 -16.09
C LYS A 98 3.88 9.31 -15.26
N VAL A 99 3.04 8.44 -15.79
CA VAL A 99 2.53 7.26 -15.09
C VAL A 99 2.98 6.00 -15.83
N GLY A 100 3.75 5.15 -15.16
CA GLY A 100 4.13 3.85 -15.71
C GLY A 100 3.01 2.84 -15.53
N LEU A 101 2.53 2.26 -16.63
CA LEU A 101 1.56 1.17 -16.65
C LEU A 101 2.31 -0.17 -16.65
N CYS A 102 2.14 -0.97 -15.61
CA CYS A 102 2.68 -2.32 -15.54
C CYS A 102 1.52 -3.32 -15.48
N LEU A 103 1.50 -4.26 -16.43
CA LEU A 103 0.45 -5.29 -16.56
C LEU A 103 0.95 -6.70 -16.23
N SER A 104 2.22 -6.81 -15.81
CA SER A 104 2.85 -8.05 -15.40
C SER A 104 3.21 -7.99 -13.91
N SER A 105 3.35 -9.16 -13.30
CA SER A 105 3.72 -9.29 -11.89
C SER A 105 4.87 -10.28 -11.76
N PRO A 106 5.88 -10.02 -10.91
CA PRO A 106 6.96 -10.97 -10.67
C PRO A 106 6.53 -12.07 -9.69
N LEU A 107 5.33 -11.97 -9.10
CA LEU A 107 4.85 -12.88 -8.06
C LEU A 107 3.97 -13.98 -8.62
N LEU A 108 3.06 -13.64 -9.52
CA LEU A 108 1.97 -14.50 -9.99
C LEU A 108 1.52 -14.07 -11.39
N GLU A 109 0.86 -14.98 -12.11
CA GLU A 109 0.16 -14.66 -13.36
C GLU A 109 -0.98 -13.68 -13.10
N VAL A 110 -1.08 -12.64 -13.94
CA VAL A 110 -2.15 -11.64 -13.86
C VAL A 110 -3.32 -12.12 -14.71
N GLN A 111 -4.51 -12.24 -14.11
CA GLN A 111 -5.70 -12.65 -14.83
C GLN A 111 -6.10 -11.60 -15.89
N PRO A 112 -6.61 -12.01 -17.07
CA PRO A 112 -6.94 -11.08 -18.15
C PRO A 112 -7.91 -9.96 -17.76
N ASP A 113 -8.94 -10.28 -16.97
CA ASP A 113 -9.95 -9.33 -16.50
C ASP A 113 -9.35 -8.26 -15.56
N ILE A 114 -8.38 -8.64 -14.72
CA ILE A 114 -7.62 -7.70 -13.89
C ILE A 114 -6.76 -6.79 -14.78
N ALA A 115 -6.06 -7.35 -15.77
CA ALA A 115 -5.25 -6.55 -16.68
C ALA A 115 -6.10 -5.55 -17.48
N GLU A 116 -7.29 -5.95 -17.93
CA GLU A 116 -8.26 -5.07 -18.59
C GLU A 116 -8.72 -3.92 -17.68
N ARG A 117 -9.07 -4.22 -16.42
CA ARG A 117 -9.46 -3.17 -15.46
C ARG A 117 -8.34 -2.18 -15.18
N VAL A 118 -7.09 -2.64 -15.09
CA VAL A 118 -5.93 -1.75 -14.92
C VAL A 118 -5.73 -0.87 -16.15
N LYS A 119 -5.94 -1.39 -17.37
CA LYS A 119 -5.90 -0.59 -18.61
C LYS A 119 -6.99 0.49 -18.63
N SER A 120 -8.21 0.19 -18.20
CA SER A 120 -9.27 1.21 -18.12
C SER A 120 -8.92 2.35 -17.15
N VAL A 121 -8.18 2.06 -16.07
CA VAL A 121 -7.66 3.11 -15.16
C VAL A 121 -6.59 3.95 -15.86
N ALA A 122 -5.71 3.33 -16.64
CA ALA A 122 -4.72 4.06 -17.45
C ALA A 122 -5.40 5.01 -18.46
N GLU A 123 -6.40 4.53 -19.20
CA GLU A 123 -7.18 5.35 -20.14
C GLU A 123 -7.85 6.54 -19.43
N LEU A 124 -8.42 6.33 -18.24
CA LEU A 124 -9.00 7.39 -17.44
C LEU A 124 -7.94 8.44 -17.05
N LEU A 125 -6.74 8.03 -16.66
CA LEU A 125 -5.64 8.95 -16.34
C LEU A 125 -5.20 9.75 -17.56
N GLU A 126 -5.15 9.15 -18.75
CA GLU A 126 -4.86 9.87 -20.00
C GLU A 126 -5.94 10.92 -20.30
N GLN A 127 -7.23 10.56 -20.15
CA GLN A 127 -8.35 11.50 -20.31
C GLN A 127 -8.27 12.68 -19.33
N MET A 128 -7.72 12.47 -18.13
CA MET A 128 -7.45 13.52 -17.15
C MET A 128 -6.21 14.39 -17.49
N GLY A 129 -5.51 14.09 -18.59
CA GLY A 129 -4.36 14.85 -19.08
C GLY A 129 -3.02 14.39 -18.51
N HIS A 130 -2.91 13.12 -18.10
CA HIS A 130 -1.64 12.50 -17.72
C HIS A 130 -0.98 11.79 -18.91
N HIS A 131 0.31 11.51 -18.78
CA HIS A 131 1.09 10.75 -19.77
C HIS A 131 1.30 9.33 -19.25
N VAL A 132 0.53 8.38 -19.78
CA VAL A 132 0.72 6.96 -19.46
C VAL A 132 1.70 6.35 -20.46
N TYR A 133 2.63 5.54 -19.96
CA TYR A 133 3.54 4.77 -20.80
C TYR A 133 3.61 3.33 -20.30
N LEU A 134 3.67 2.38 -21.23
CA LEU A 134 3.86 0.98 -20.86
C LEU A 134 5.25 0.80 -20.24
N HIS A 135 5.29 0.20 -19.06
CA HIS A 135 6.50 -0.20 -18.38
C HIS A 135 6.64 -1.71 -18.52
N ASP A 136 7.34 -2.13 -19.58
CA ASP A 136 7.39 -3.52 -20.05
C ASP A 136 7.98 -4.50 -19.04
N THR A 137 8.77 -4.00 -18.09
CA THR A 137 9.34 -4.81 -17.01
C THR A 137 8.56 -4.63 -15.73
N ALA A 138 8.17 -5.76 -15.12
CA ALA A 138 7.69 -5.73 -13.75
C ALA A 138 8.80 -5.21 -12.82
N PRO A 139 8.45 -4.50 -11.72
CA PRO A 139 9.43 -4.18 -10.70
C PRO A 139 10.19 -5.43 -10.26
N GLU A 140 11.50 -5.30 -10.02
CA GLU A 140 12.30 -6.43 -9.52
C GLU A 140 11.70 -7.00 -8.24
N GLY A 141 11.61 -8.32 -8.18
CA GLY A 141 10.98 -9.03 -7.07
C GLY A 141 10.75 -10.49 -7.42
N GLY A 142 9.95 -11.16 -6.60
CA GLY A 142 9.63 -12.58 -6.79
C GLY A 142 9.46 -13.29 -5.45
N LEU A 143 8.74 -14.41 -5.47
CA LEU A 143 8.58 -15.25 -4.28
C LEU A 143 9.92 -15.83 -3.82
N ASP A 144 10.82 -16.15 -4.74
CA ASP A 144 12.20 -16.59 -4.48
C ASP A 144 13.01 -15.55 -3.69
N ARG A 145 12.81 -14.25 -3.95
CA ARG A 145 13.44 -13.15 -3.19
C ARG A 145 12.70 -12.85 -1.90
N PHE A 146 11.37 -12.95 -1.89
CA PHE A 146 10.53 -12.61 -0.73
C PHE A 146 10.55 -13.68 0.37
N LEU A 147 10.40 -14.96 0.01
CA LEU A 147 10.24 -16.06 0.98
C LEU A 147 11.43 -16.22 1.94
N PRO A 148 12.71 -16.09 1.51
CA PRO A 148 13.84 -16.15 2.45
C PRO A 148 13.82 -15.02 3.48
N VAL A 149 13.41 -13.82 3.05
CA VAL A 149 13.28 -12.64 3.91
C VAL A 149 12.15 -12.87 4.92
N TYR A 150 10.97 -13.25 4.43
CA TYR A 150 9.81 -13.54 5.25
C TYR A 150 10.07 -14.68 6.25
N GLY A 151 10.74 -15.75 5.81
CA GLY A 151 11.11 -16.88 6.66
C GLY A 151 12.01 -16.47 7.84
N ARG A 152 12.94 -15.52 7.63
CA ARG A 152 13.75 -14.96 8.72
C ARG A 152 12.91 -14.17 9.73
N VAL A 153 11.90 -13.40 9.28
CA VAL A 153 10.98 -12.68 10.19
C VAL A 153 10.23 -13.66 11.07
N MET A 154 9.64 -14.70 10.46
CA MET A 154 8.86 -15.69 11.17
C MET A 154 9.73 -16.49 12.17
N ALA A 155 10.95 -16.86 11.76
CA ALA A 155 11.89 -17.55 12.65
C ALA A 155 12.40 -16.68 13.82
N ALA A 156 12.44 -15.35 13.65
CA ALA A 156 12.86 -14.41 14.69
C ALA A 156 11.72 -14.03 15.65
N THR A 157 10.47 -14.34 15.32
CA THR A 157 9.33 -14.08 16.20
C THR A 157 9.30 -15.14 17.31
N PRO A 158 9.42 -14.77 18.60
CA PRO A 158 9.35 -15.73 19.68
C PRO A 158 8.01 -16.48 19.64
N VAL A 159 8.07 -17.81 19.59
CA VAL A 159 6.86 -18.62 19.80
C VAL A 159 6.50 -18.48 21.27
N LEU A 160 5.50 -17.65 21.56
CA LEU A 160 4.84 -17.64 22.87
C LEU A 160 4.01 -18.92 22.94
N THR A 161 4.64 -20.03 23.33
CA THR A 161 3.90 -21.21 23.81
C THR A 161 3.22 -20.84 25.13
N PRO A 162 1.92 -21.14 25.30
CA PRO A 162 1.23 -20.95 26.57
C PRO A 162 1.84 -21.80 27.69
#